data_AF-A0AA88ATD6-F1
#
_entry.id   AF-A0AA88ATD6-F1
#
_cell.length_a   1.000
_cell.length_b   1.000
_cell.length_c   1.000
_cell.angle_alpha   90.00
_cell.angle_beta   90.00
_cell.angle_gamma   90.00
#
_symmetry.space_group_name_H-M   'P 1'
#
loop_
_entity.id
_entity.type
_entity.pdbx_description
1 polymer ?
#
loop_
_entity_poly.entity_id
_entity_poly.type
_entity_poly.pdbx_seq_one_letter_code
_entity_poly.pdbx_strand_id
1 'polypeptide(L)'
;MENDQSLSLARSAAFKESESLEGKCTKIEGYDFNHGLDYPRLLHSLLSTGFQASNLGDAIEVVNQMLDWRLSDESIAADCSDEEMDLEYRKSVKCKVFLGFTSNLVSSGVRETIRFLVEHCMVDVVVTTAGGIEEDLIKCLAPTYKGDFSLSGAYLRSKGLNRIGNLLVPNENYCKFEDWIIPIFDQMLKEQNEENVLWTPSKLIARLGKEINDKSSYLYWAYKASILHHSILVRRLSGSCGPLESMFEFLYYFSYLVLCFVVSVLCSKNVARKNNIPVFCPGITDGSLGDMLYFHSFRNPGLIVDLVQDIRAMNGEAVHASPRKTGVLILGGGLPKHHICNANMMRNGADYAVYINTAQEFDGSDSGAHPDEAVSWGKIRGSAKTVKVHCDATIAFPLLVAETFAKKSTNSQRYWVEFCGKQHQTMVLGVSENLST
;
A
#
# COMPACT_ATOMS: atom_id res chain seq x y z
N MET A 1 -69.73 -0.95 -7.49
CA MET A 1 -69.18 -2.15 -6.82
C MET A 1 -67.79 -2.51 -7.34
N GLU A 2 -67.54 -2.59 -8.65
CA GLU A 2 -66.16 -2.81 -9.20
C GLU A 2 -65.15 -1.74 -8.77
N ASN A 3 -65.57 -0.47 -8.67
CA ASN A 3 -64.69 0.64 -8.32
C ASN A 3 -64.26 0.64 -6.83
N ASP A 4 -65.09 0.12 -5.91
CA ASP A 4 -64.74 0.09 -4.47
C ASP A 4 -63.78 -1.04 -4.13
N GLN A 5 -63.86 -2.17 -4.85
CA GLN A 5 -62.91 -3.27 -4.72
C GLN A 5 -61.54 -2.95 -5.31
N SER A 6 -61.49 -2.24 -6.44
CA SER A 6 -60.22 -1.80 -7.02
C SER A 6 -59.53 -0.74 -6.15
N LEU A 7 -60.29 0.21 -5.58
CA LEU A 7 -59.79 1.20 -4.63
C LEU A 7 -59.30 0.58 -3.31
N SER A 8 -59.99 -0.44 -2.79
CA SER A 8 -59.55 -1.12 -1.57
C SER A 8 -58.25 -1.91 -1.77
N LEU A 9 -58.09 -2.57 -2.93
CA LEU A 9 -56.85 -3.25 -3.32
C LEU A 9 -55.69 -2.27 -3.51
N ALA A 10 -55.93 -1.14 -4.19
CA ALA A 10 -54.93 -0.08 -4.34
C ALA A 10 -54.49 0.49 -2.98
N ARG A 11 -55.45 0.65 -2.05
CA ARG A 11 -55.18 1.12 -0.68
C ARG A 11 -54.38 0.08 0.12
N SER A 12 -54.73 -1.20 0.07
CA SER A 12 -53.98 -2.24 0.78
C SER A 12 -52.55 -2.38 0.24
N ALA A 13 -52.35 -2.16 -1.06
CA ALA A 13 -51.02 -2.16 -1.66
C ALA A 13 -50.20 -0.93 -1.25
N ALA A 14 -50.80 0.26 -1.23
CA ALA A 14 -50.12 1.51 -0.92
C ALA A 14 -49.83 1.71 0.58
N PHE A 15 -50.70 1.21 1.46
CA PHE A 15 -50.61 1.41 2.92
C PHE A 15 -50.31 0.11 3.66
N LYS A 16 -49.42 -0.71 3.09
CA LYS A 16 -48.93 -1.92 3.75
C LYS A 16 -48.16 -1.53 5.02
N GLU A 17 -48.50 -2.15 6.15
CA GLU A 17 -47.78 -1.94 7.41
C GLU A 17 -46.33 -2.45 7.31
N SER A 18 -45.40 -1.65 7.81
CA SER A 18 -43.98 -1.97 7.85
C SER A 18 -43.55 -2.44 9.24
N GLU A 19 -42.54 -3.30 9.30
CA GLU A 19 -41.85 -3.60 10.55
C GLU A 19 -41.07 -2.38 11.08
N SER A 20 -40.82 -2.34 12.39
CA SER A 20 -39.95 -1.30 12.98
C SER A 20 -38.47 -1.61 12.73
N LEU A 21 -37.73 -0.57 12.33
CA LEU A 21 -36.28 -0.57 12.12
C LEU A 21 -35.50 0.08 13.27
N GLU A 22 -36.18 0.57 14.31
CA GLU A 22 -35.56 1.25 15.45
C GLU A 22 -34.59 0.31 16.18
N GLY A 23 -33.36 0.77 16.41
CA GLY A 23 -32.29 -0.02 17.02
C GLY A 23 -31.71 -1.14 16.14
N LYS A 24 -32.27 -1.38 14.95
CA LYS A 24 -31.78 -2.41 14.00
C LYS A 24 -30.93 -1.82 12.86
N CYS A 25 -31.26 -0.62 12.41
CA CYS A 25 -30.60 0.03 11.29
C CYS A 25 -30.08 1.41 11.67
N THR A 26 -28.92 1.78 11.13
CA THR A 26 -28.41 3.15 11.22
C THR A 26 -29.36 4.10 10.50
N LYS A 27 -29.76 5.17 11.19
CA LYS A 27 -30.60 6.23 10.60
C LYS A 27 -29.77 7.04 9.61
N ILE A 28 -30.37 7.40 8.47
CA ILE A 28 -29.74 8.30 7.51
C ILE A 28 -29.73 9.73 8.05
N GLU A 29 -28.52 10.28 8.19
CA GLU A 29 -28.26 11.63 8.68
C GLU A 29 -26.91 12.10 8.13
N GLY A 30 -26.92 13.19 7.38
CA GLY A 30 -25.72 13.81 6.84
C GLY A 30 -25.05 14.73 7.86
N TYR A 31 -23.85 15.22 7.53
CA TYR A 31 -23.17 16.22 8.35
C TYR A 31 -23.94 17.55 8.39
N ASP A 32 -24.28 18.03 9.59
CA ASP A 32 -24.89 19.35 9.77
C ASP A 32 -23.82 20.44 9.91
N PHE A 33 -23.67 21.25 8.85
CA PHE A 33 -22.75 22.38 8.81
C PHE A 33 -23.11 23.52 9.76
N ASN A 34 -24.31 23.54 10.36
CA ASN A 34 -24.64 24.50 11.43
C ASN A 34 -23.78 24.27 12.69
N HIS A 35 -23.16 23.10 12.85
CA HIS A 35 -22.21 22.80 13.92
C HIS A 35 -20.77 23.25 13.63
N GLY A 36 -20.53 23.98 12.54
CA GLY A 36 -19.21 24.43 12.10
C GLY A 36 -18.54 23.45 11.15
N LEU A 37 -17.22 23.62 10.95
CA LEU A 37 -16.41 22.77 10.07
C LEU A 37 -15.52 21.85 10.91
N ASP A 38 -15.83 20.55 10.89
CA ASP A 38 -15.07 19.48 11.55
C ASP A 38 -14.89 18.33 10.55
N TYR A 39 -13.70 18.23 9.95
CA TYR A 39 -13.40 17.22 8.93
C TYR A 39 -13.50 15.77 9.46
N PRO A 40 -12.97 15.42 10.65
CA PRO A 40 -13.20 14.10 11.24
C PRO A 40 -14.69 13.74 11.37
N ARG A 41 -15.53 14.65 11.87
CA ARG A 41 -16.98 14.40 11.95
C ARG A 41 -17.65 14.33 10.58
N LEU A 42 -17.23 15.16 9.64
CA LEU A 42 -17.70 15.12 8.26
C LEU A 42 -17.40 13.75 7.61
N LEU A 43 -16.17 13.26 7.73
CA LEU A 43 -15.79 11.95 7.19
C LEU A 43 -16.47 10.79 7.94
N HIS A 44 -16.66 10.91 9.25
CA HIS A 44 -17.43 9.92 10.02
C HIS A 44 -18.90 9.87 9.57
N SER A 45 -19.50 11.01 9.21
CA SER A 45 -20.89 11.06 8.75
C SER A 45 -21.14 10.33 7.43
N LEU A 46 -20.09 9.95 6.69
CA LEU A 46 -20.21 9.17 5.46
C LEU A 46 -20.96 7.85 5.70
N LEU A 47 -20.77 7.21 6.86
CA LEU A 47 -21.48 5.99 7.26
C LEU A 47 -23.01 6.15 7.19
N SER A 48 -23.52 7.30 7.64
CA SER A 48 -24.96 7.62 7.70
C SER A 48 -25.47 8.48 6.54
N THR A 49 -24.64 8.77 5.53
CA THR A 49 -25.04 9.64 4.41
C THR A 49 -25.81 8.89 3.31
N GLY A 50 -25.49 7.61 3.07
CA GLY A 50 -26.13 6.77 2.05
C GLY A 50 -25.34 6.63 0.74
N PHE A 51 -25.74 5.64 -0.08
CA PHE A 51 -25.10 5.31 -1.36
C PHE A 51 -23.58 5.06 -1.24
N GLN A 52 -22.78 5.59 -2.18
CA GLN A 52 -21.32 5.38 -2.18
C GLN A 52 -20.60 6.11 -1.04
N ALA A 53 -21.24 7.10 -0.39
CA ALA A 53 -20.69 7.68 0.83
C ALA A 53 -20.64 6.64 1.95
N SER A 54 -21.72 5.89 2.16
CA SER A 54 -21.74 4.78 3.13
C SER A 54 -20.70 3.72 2.77
N ASN A 55 -20.56 3.32 1.51
CA ASN A 55 -19.53 2.36 1.10
C ASN A 55 -18.10 2.87 1.38
N LEU A 56 -17.84 4.18 1.25
CA LEU A 56 -16.55 4.77 1.63
C LEU A 56 -16.35 4.80 3.15
N GLY A 57 -17.40 5.09 3.92
CA GLY A 57 -17.39 4.96 5.38
C GLY A 57 -17.08 3.53 5.83
N ASP A 58 -17.78 2.55 5.26
CA ASP A 58 -17.56 1.12 5.50
C ASP A 58 -16.14 0.69 5.10
N ALA A 59 -15.60 1.23 3.99
CA ALA A 59 -14.21 0.99 3.57
C ALA A 59 -13.20 1.46 4.62
N ILE A 60 -13.43 2.64 5.20
CA ILE A 60 -12.60 3.18 6.28
C ILE A 60 -12.67 2.27 7.51
N GLU A 61 -13.85 1.77 7.88
CA GLU A 61 -14.01 0.83 8.99
C GLU A 61 -13.30 -0.50 8.74
N VAL A 62 -13.49 -1.11 7.55
CA VAL A 62 -12.87 -2.38 7.17
C VAL A 62 -11.35 -2.26 7.16
N VAL A 63 -10.80 -1.18 6.61
CA VAL A 63 -9.34 -0.93 6.63
C VAL A 63 -8.84 -0.72 8.07
N ASN A 64 -9.57 0.02 8.91
CA ASN A 64 -9.16 0.19 10.30
C ASN A 64 -9.15 -1.15 11.05
N GLN A 65 -10.18 -1.98 10.89
CA GLN A 65 -10.25 -3.33 11.46
C GLN A 65 -9.09 -4.21 10.97
N MET A 66 -8.78 -4.18 9.67
CA MET A 66 -7.62 -4.87 9.10
C MET A 66 -6.30 -4.44 9.75
N LEU A 67 -6.13 -3.15 10.00
CA LEU A 67 -4.92 -2.57 10.61
C LEU A 67 -4.84 -2.79 12.13
N ASP A 68 -5.98 -2.88 12.82
CA ASP A 68 -6.06 -3.12 14.27
C ASP A 68 -5.92 -4.60 14.63
N TRP A 69 -6.35 -5.51 13.75
CA TRP A 69 -6.30 -6.94 13.99
C TRP A 69 -4.91 -7.42 14.42
N ARG A 70 -4.89 -8.26 15.47
CA ARG A 70 -3.75 -9.03 15.93
C ARG A 70 -4.11 -10.50 16.05
N LEU A 71 -3.12 -11.38 15.96
CA LEU A 71 -3.34 -12.80 16.22
C LEU A 71 -3.82 -13.05 17.66
N SER A 72 -3.47 -12.18 18.61
CA SER A 72 -3.97 -12.24 19.99
C SER A 72 -5.48 -12.08 20.14
N ASP A 73 -6.15 -11.54 19.12
CA ASP A 73 -7.61 -11.35 19.11
C ASP A 73 -8.33 -12.66 18.76
N GLU A 74 -7.62 -13.63 18.20
CA GLU A 74 -8.14 -14.94 17.84
C GLU A 74 -7.96 -15.95 18.97
N SER A 75 -8.84 -16.94 19.04
CA SER A 75 -8.66 -18.11 19.90
C SER A 75 -7.40 -18.90 19.49
N ILE A 76 -6.74 -19.53 20.46
CA ILE A 76 -5.60 -20.41 20.19
C ILE A 76 -6.13 -21.69 19.52
N ALA A 77 -5.62 -22.01 18.34
CA ALA A 77 -5.97 -23.22 17.62
C ALA A 77 -5.32 -24.44 18.30
N ALA A 78 -5.97 -25.60 18.24
CA ALA A 78 -5.47 -26.82 18.91
C ALA A 78 -4.17 -27.36 18.30
N ASP A 79 -3.87 -26.99 17.06
CA ASP A 79 -2.72 -27.40 16.25
C ASP A 79 -1.70 -26.27 16.02
N CYS A 80 -1.77 -25.19 16.81
CA CYS A 80 -0.82 -24.08 16.68
C CYS A 80 0.60 -24.46 17.12
N SER A 81 1.60 -23.80 16.56
CA SER A 81 3.00 -23.96 16.98
C SER A 81 3.24 -23.42 18.40
N ASP A 82 4.30 -23.87 19.07
CA ASP A 82 4.69 -23.36 20.39
C ASP A 82 4.92 -21.84 20.40
N GLU A 83 5.43 -21.28 19.29
CA GLU A 83 5.59 -19.82 19.11
C GLU A 83 4.24 -19.10 19.09
N GLU A 84 3.22 -19.71 18.48
CA GLU A 84 1.86 -19.16 18.41
C GLU A 84 1.11 -19.22 19.75
N MET A 85 1.64 -19.95 20.75
CA MET A 85 1.14 -19.92 22.13
C MET A 85 1.65 -18.70 22.90
N ASP A 86 2.76 -18.09 22.48
CA ASP A 86 3.34 -16.92 23.15
C ASP A 86 2.49 -15.66 22.92
N LEU A 87 2.05 -15.03 24.02
CA LEU A 87 1.15 -13.89 23.95
C LEU A 87 1.81 -12.66 23.29
N GLU A 88 3.09 -12.43 23.53
CA GLU A 88 3.80 -11.28 22.96
C GLU A 88 4.05 -11.46 21.46
N TYR A 89 4.38 -12.68 21.02
CA TYR A 89 4.39 -13.04 19.61
C TYR A 89 3.02 -12.78 18.98
N ARG A 90 1.92 -13.31 19.55
CA ARG A 90 0.56 -13.12 19.02
C ARG A 90 0.15 -11.64 18.92
N LYS A 91 0.51 -10.80 19.90
CA LYS A 91 0.29 -9.34 19.85
C LYS A 91 1.13 -8.64 18.78
N SER A 92 2.28 -9.21 18.42
CA SER A 92 3.16 -8.67 17.37
C SER A 92 2.71 -9.04 15.96
N VAL A 93 2.01 -10.18 15.79
CA VAL A 93 1.51 -10.65 14.49
C VAL A 93 0.33 -9.80 14.04
N LYS A 94 0.49 -9.12 12.89
CA LYS A 94 -0.51 -8.24 12.27
C LYS A 94 -1.02 -8.83 10.95
N CYS A 95 -2.11 -8.26 10.43
CA CYS A 95 -2.60 -8.58 9.09
C CYS A 95 -1.51 -8.30 8.04
N LYS A 96 -1.46 -9.12 6.98
CA LYS A 96 -0.61 -8.93 5.81
C LYS A 96 -1.40 -8.21 4.72
N VAL A 97 -1.00 -6.99 4.39
CA VAL A 97 -1.75 -6.10 3.51
C VAL A 97 -1.16 -6.14 2.09
N PHE A 98 -1.98 -6.56 1.14
CA PHE A 98 -1.70 -6.51 -0.30
C PHE A 98 -2.34 -5.25 -0.89
N LEU A 99 -1.52 -4.38 -1.48
CA LEU A 99 -1.96 -3.18 -2.17
C LEU A 99 -1.85 -3.37 -3.68
N GLY A 100 -2.97 -3.25 -4.39
CA GLY A 100 -3.02 -3.28 -5.85
C GLY A 100 -3.43 -1.92 -6.40
N PHE A 101 -2.76 -1.43 -7.44
CA PHE A 101 -3.18 -0.21 -8.13
C PHE A 101 -2.82 -0.21 -9.62
N THR A 102 -3.63 0.46 -10.43
CA THR A 102 -3.41 0.65 -11.88
C THR A 102 -2.40 1.77 -12.17
N SER A 103 -1.76 1.72 -13.34
CA SER A 103 -0.70 2.67 -13.77
C SER A 103 -1.10 4.14 -13.68
N ASN A 104 -2.32 4.48 -14.14
CA ASN A 104 -2.82 5.85 -14.17
C ASN A 104 -2.85 6.53 -12.78
N LEU A 105 -2.93 5.75 -11.69
CA LEU A 105 -2.89 6.29 -10.33
C LEU A 105 -1.49 6.78 -9.96
N VAL A 106 -0.44 6.17 -10.50
CA VAL A 106 0.94 6.66 -10.36
C VAL A 106 1.18 7.87 -11.26
N SER A 107 0.56 7.93 -12.44
CA SER A 107 0.56 9.16 -13.27
C SER A 107 -0.11 10.34 -12.55
N SER A 108 -1.12 10.08 -11.70
CA SER A 108 -1.79 11.08 -10.87
C SER A 108 -0.99 11.49 -9.61
N GLY A 109 -1.58 12.32 -8.74
CA GLY A 109 -1.04 12.64 -7.41
C GLY A 109 -1.31 11.58 -6.33
N VAL A 110 -1.99 10.47 -6.67
CA VAL A 110 -2.12 9.32 -5.77
C VAL A 110 -0.77 8.62 -5.55
N ARG A 111 0.21 8.82 -6.45
CA ARG A 111 1.61 8.39 -6.27
C ARG A 111 2.15 8.77 -4.90
N GLU A 112 1.97 10.02 -4.47
CA GLU A 112 2.51 10.50 -3.20
C GLU A 112 1.85 9.80 -2.00
N THR A 113 0.56 9.47 -2.11
CA THR A 113 -0.19 8.69 -1.13
C THR A 113 0.30 7.24 -1.07
N ILE A 114 0.56 6.60 -2.21
CA ILE A 114 1.14 5.25 -2.28
C ILE A 114 2.54 5.26 -1.66
N ARG A 115 3.39 6.22 -2.04
CA ARG A 115 4.73 6.43 -1.50
C ARG A 115 4.69 6.55 0.03
N PHE A 116 3.75 7.32 0.59
CA PHE A 116 3.58 7.42 2.05
C PHE A 116 3.32 6.04 2.70
N LEU A 117 2.44 5.22 2.13
CA LEU A 117 2.17 3.89 2.68
C LEU A 117 3.40 2.97 2.61
N VAL A 118 4.16 3.02 1.51
CA VAL A 118 5.35 2.20 1.30
C VAL A 118 6.52 2.67 2.17
N GLU A 119 6.77 3.98 2.24
CA GLU A 119 7.80 4.63 3.07
C GLU A 119 7.66 4.25 4.55
N HIS A 120 6.42 4.19 5.05
CA HIS A 120 6.15 3.84 6.44
C HIS A 120 5.86 2.36 6.68
N CYS A 121 6.15 1.49 5.70
CA CYS A 121 5.94 0.04 5.77
C CYS A 121 4.52 -0.32 6.24
N MET A 122 3.51 0.38 5.76
CA MET A 122 2.11 0.18 6.13
C MET A 122 1.43 -0.91 5.31
N VAL A 123 2.02 -1.25 4.16
CA VAL A 123 1.65 -2.38 3.31
C VAL A 123 2.77 -3.41 3.29
N ASP A 124 2.45 -4.66 2.97
CA ASP A 124 3.42 -5.76 2.94
C ASP A 124 3.79 -6.18 1.51
N VAL A 125 2.85 -6.10 0.57
CA VAL A 125 3.05 -6.51 -0.84
C VAL A 125 2.38 -5.49 -1.76
N VAL A 126 3.04 -5.13 -2.86
CA VAL A 126 2.49 -4.24 -3.89
C VAL A 126 2.36 -4.99 -5.21
N VAL A 127 1.25 -4.78 -5.92
CA VAL A 127 1.08 -5.25 -7.30
C VAL A 127 0.60 -4.08 -8.17
N THR A 128 1.26 -3.88 -9.30
CA THR A 128 0.85 -2.87 -10.29
C THR A 128 1.12 -3.35 -11.73
N THR A 129 0.87 -2.50 -12.71
CA THR A 129 1.17 -2.70 -14.15
C THR A 129 2.45 -1.95 -14.54
N ALA A 130 3.03 -2.21 -15.71
CA ALA A 130 4.30 -1.59 -16.11
C ALA A 130 4.28 -0.06 -16.04
N GLY A 131 3.19 0.57 -16.52
CA GLY A 131 2.98 2.02 -16.37
C GLY A 131 3.06 2.53 -14.92
N GLY A 132 2.68 1.72 -13.92
CA GLY A 132 2.79 2.07 -12.51
C GLY A 132 4.23 2.05 -11.98
N ILE A 133 5.10 1.28 -12.64
CA ILE A 133 6.53 1.23 -12.35
C ILE A 133 7.24 2.41 -13.03
N GLU A 134 7.10 2.52 -14.35
CA GLU A 134 7.86 3.49 -15.15
C GLU A 134 7.49 4.94 -14.84
N GLU A 135 6.21 5.26 -14.61
CA GLU A 135 5.79 6.63 -14.30
C GLU A 135 6.33 7.11 -12.94
N ASP A 136 6.56 6.21 -11.97
CA ASP A 136 7.19 6.57 -10.69
C ASP A 136 8.66 6.96 -10.86
N LEU A 137 9.39 6.21 -11.69
CA LEU A 137 10.79 6.44 -12.01
C LEU A 137 10.94 7.70 -12.86
N ILE A 138 10.13 7.82 -13.92
CA ILE A 138 10.12 8.96 -14.84
C ILE A 138 9.84 10.26 -14.07
N LYS A 139 8.93 10.26 -13.10
CA LYS A 139 8.64 11.44 -12.27
C LYS A 139 9.81 11.92 -11.41
N CYS A 140 10.82 11.09 -11.16
CA CYS A 140 12.07 11.52 -10.52
C CYS A 140 12.99 12.24 -11.51
N LEU A 141 12.83 11.98 -12.81
CA LEU A 141 13.65 12.58 -13.89
C LEU A 141 13.00 13.84 -14.48
N ALA A 142 11.68 13.85 -14.62
CA ALA A 142 10.93 14.96 -15.19
C ALA A 142 9.44 14.93 -14.77
N PRO A 143 8.78 16.11 -14.64
CA PRO A 143 7.41 16.18 -14.15
C PRO A 143 6.35 15.78 -15.20
N THR A 144 5.18 15.41 -14.68
CA THR A 144 3.91 15.31 -15.42
C THR A 144 3.08 16.58 -15.19
N TYR A 145 2.34 17.02 -16.19
CA TYR A 145 1.58 18.28 -16.13
C TYR A 145 0.07 18.05 -16.22
N LYS A 146 -0.71 18.98 -15.67
CA LYS A 146 -2.17 19.03 -15.87
C LYS A 146 -2.47 19.47 -17.32
N GLY A 147 -3.34 18.72 -17.98
CA GLY A 147 -3.95 19.05 -19.27
C GLY A 147 -5.47 18.94 -19.19
N ASP A 148 -6.08 18.45 -20.27
CA ASP A 148 -7.53 18.26 -20.39
C ASP A 148 -7.83 17.00 -21.22
N PHE A 149 -8.93 16.31 -20.88
CA PHE A 149 -9.40 15.12 -21.61
C PHE A 149 -9.71 15.42 -23.08
N SER A 150 -10.17 16.64 -23.39
CA SER A 150 -10.64 17.03 -24.73
C SER A 150 -9.51 17.46 -25.67
N LEU A 151 -8.25 17.48 -25.22
CA LEU A 151 -7.13 17.89 -26.07
C LEU A 151 -6.97 16.92 -27.26
N SER A 152 -6.92 17.50 -28.47
CA SER A 152 -6.80 16.75 -29.72
C SER A 152 -5.52 15.92 -29.77
N GLY A 153 -5.67 14.61 -29.98
CA GLY A 153 -4.54 13.68 -30.07
C GLY A 153 -3.57 14.01 -31.21
N ALA A 154 -4.09 14.43 -32.38
CA ALA A 154 -3.25 14.83 -33.51
C ALA A 154 -2.40 16.07 -33.19
N TYR A 155 -2.99 17.05 -32.50
CA TYR A 155 -2.28 18.24 -32.07
C TYR A 155 -1.18 17.88 -31.05
N LEU A 156 -1.52 17.10 -30.02
CA LEU A 156 -0.56 16.67 -29.00
C LEU A 156 0.60 15.86 -29.61
N ARG A 157 0.31 14.94 -30.53
CA ARG A 157 1.34 14.17 -31.24
C ARG A 157 2.26 15.07 -32.06
N SER A 158 1.72 16.09 -32.75
CA SER A 158 2.53 17.06 -33.51
C SER A 158 3.48 17.89 -32.62
N LYS A 159 3.24 17.92 -31.30
CA LYS A 159 4.05 18.60 -30.29
C LYS A 159 4.88 17.65 -29.43
N GLY A 160 4.83 16.33 -29.68
CA GLY A 160 5.52 15.35 -28.86
C GLY A 160 4.99 15.28 -27.42
N LEU A 161 3.69 15.49 -27.22
CA LEU A 161 3.03 15.38 -25.93
C LEU A 161 2.14 14.13 -25.89
N ASN A 162 2.25 13.34 -24.82
CA ASN A 162 1.40 12.17 -24.57
C ASN A 162 0.33 12.53 -23.55
N ARG A 163 -0.90 12.06 -23.76
CA ARG A 163 -2.04 12.32 -22.86
C ARG A 163 -2.40 11.09 -22.04
N ILE A 164 -2.53 11.27 -20.74
CA ILE A 164 -3.06 10.27 -19.80
C ILE A 164 -4.29 10.87 -19.13
N GLY A 165 -5.48 10.62 -19.66
CA GLY A 165 -6.70 11.28 -19.20
C GLY A 165 -6.64 12.80 -19.39
N ASN A 166 -6.62 13.56 -18.28
CA ASN A 166 -6.38 15.00 -18.22
C ASN A 166 -4.95 15.38 -17.79
N LEU A 167 -3.98 14.47 -17.97
CA LEU A 167 -2.56 14.72 -17.70
C LEU A 167 -1.77 14.71 -19.01
N LEU A 168 -0.63 15.40 -19.01
CA LEU A 168 0.30 15.49 -20.13
C LEU A 168 1.71 15.09 -19.69
N VAL A 169 2.33 14.21 -20.48
CA VAL A 169 3.72 13.75 -20.31
C VAL A 169 4.49 14.11 -21.59
N PRO A 170 5.47 15.04 -21.53
CA PRO A 170 6.33 15.33 -22.67
C PRO A 170 7.16 14.11 -23.10
N ASN A 171 7.36 13.90 -24.40
CA ASN A 171 8.20 12.81 -24.92
C ASN A 171 9.64 12.85 -24.38
N GLU A 172 10.17 14.05 -24.10
CA GLU A 172 11.49 14.23 -23.50
C GLU A 172 11.65 13.45 -22.19
N ASN A 173 10.56 13.23 -21.44
CA ASN A 173 10.57 12.42 -20.22
C ASN A 173 10.98 10.97 -20.52
N TYR A 174 10.49 10.40 -21.62
CA TYR A 174 10.84 9.03 -22.04
C TYR A 174 12.25 8.95 -22.64
N CYS A 175 12.74 10.02 -23.28
CA CYS A 175 14.14 10.09 -23.69
C CYS A 175 15.09 10.07 -22.48
N LYS A 176 14.79 10.86 -21.44
CA LYS A 176 15.54 10.84 -20.17
C LYS A 176 15.48 9.47 -19.50
N PHE A 177 14.35 8.79 -19.61
CA PHE A 177 14.18 7.44 -19.09
C PHE A 177 15.03 6.42 -19.84
N GLU A 178 15.08 6.47 -21.17
CA GLU A 178 15.98 5.65 -21.99
C GLU A 178 17.44 5.85 -21.55
N ASP A 179 17.90 7.10 -21.51
CA ASP A 179 19.28 7.45 -21.12
C ASP A 179 19.65 6.91 -19.74
N TRP A 180 18.68 6.90 -18.81
CA TRP A 180 18.87 6.40 -17.44
C TRP A 180 18.84 4.86 -17.36
N ILE A 181 17.92 4.19 -18.07
CA ILE A 181 17.66 2.76 -17.84
C ILE A 181 18.54 1.83 -18.67
N ILE A 182 18.96 2.24 -19.86
CA ILE A 182 19.75 1.38 -20.76
C ILE A 182 21.06 0.90 -20.11
N PRO A 183 21.87 1.76 -19.45
CA PRO A 183 23.08 1.31 -18.75
C PRO A 183 22.79 0.32 -17.61
N ILE A 184 21.60 0.40 -17.00
CA ILE A 184 21.18 -0.55 -15.96
C ILE A 184 20.90 -1.92 -16.59
N PHE A 185 20.24 -1.97 -17.75
CA PHE A 185 20.01 -3.21 -18.48
C PHE A 185 21.31 -3.86 -18.97
N ASP A 186 22.29 -3.08 -19.42
CA ASP A 186 23.62 -3.58 -19.78
C ASP A 186 24.26 -4.29 -18.57
N GLN A 187 24.19 -3.67 -17.39
CA GLN A 187 24.72 -4.24 -16.16
C GLN A 187 23.91 -5.46 -15.69
N MET A 188 22.59 -5.45 -15.83
CA MET A 188 21.75 -6.62 -15.53
C MET A 188 22.04 -7.81 -16.43
N LEU A 189 22.28 -7.58 -17.73
CA LEU A 189 22.69 -8.63 -18.67
C LEU A 189 24.06 -9.20 -18.30
N LYS A 190 25.00 -8.33 -17.92
CA LYS A 190 26.31 -8.77 -17.42
C LYS A 190 26.17 -9.65 -16.18
N GLU A 191 25.41 -9.22 -15.18
CA GLU A 191 25.12 -10.00 -13.97
C GLU A 191 24.42 -11.33 -14.29
N GLN A 192 23.53 -11.35 -15.28
CA GLN A 192 22.89 -12.59 -15.74
C GLN A 192 23.93 -13.57 -16.33
N ASN A 193 24.85 -13.08 -17.15
CA ASN A 193 25.82 -13.92 -17.86
C ASN A 193 27.01 -14.35 -16.99
N GLU A 194 27.51 -13.47 -16.12
CA GLU A 194 28.72 -13.68 -15.33
C GLU A 194 28.41 -14.22 -13.93
N GLU A 195 27.30 -13.80 -13.32
CA GLU A 195 26.91 -14.16 -11.95
C GLU A 195 25.72 -15.14 -11.91
N ASN A 196 25.19 -15.56 -13.06
CA ASN A 196 24.00 -16.41 -13.19
C ASN A 196 22.76 -15.82 -12.48
N VAL A 197 22.64 -14.49 -12.44
CA VAL A 197 21.46 -13.84 -11.87
C VAL A 197 20.25 -14.07 -12.75
N LEU A 198 19.25 -14.76 -12.22
CA LEU A 198 17.96 -14.90 -12.90
C LEU A 198 17.02 -13.76 -12.51
N TRP A 199 16.78 -12.86 -13.46
CA TRP A 199 15.87 -11.74 -13.29
C TRP A 199 14.42 -12.18 -13.35
N THR A 200 13.62 -11.58 -12.48
CA THR A 200 12.14 -11.64 -12.48
C THR A 200 11.63 -10.20 -12.44
N PRO A 201 10.36 -9.91 -12.78
CA PRO A 201 9.82 -8.56 -12.67
C PRO A 201 10.07 -7.93 -11.30
N SER A 202 9.79 -8.63 -10.19
CA SER A 202 10.02 -8.08 -8.85
C SER A 202 11.50 -7.77 -8.56
N LYS A 203 12.45 -8.61 -9.00
CA LYS A 203 13.89 -8.35 -8.85
C LYS A 203 14.35 -7.17 -9.70
N LEU A 204 13.87 -7.08 -10.94
CA LEU A 204 14.12 -5.96 -11.85
C LEU A 204 13.58 -4.67 -11.22
N ILE A 205 12.35 -4.66 -10.72
CA ILE A 205 11.74 -3.49 -10.08
C ILE A 205 12.53 -3.08 -8.83
N ALA A 206 12.93 -4.03 -7.99
CA ALA A 206 13.77 -3.75 -6.82
C ALA A 206 15.13 -3.15 -7.23
N ARG A 207 15.73 -3.64 -8.33
CA ARG A 207 16.94 -3.06 -8.92
C ARG A 207 16.71 -1.62 -9.37
N LEU A 208 15.62 -1.33 -10.08
CA LEU A 208 15.29 0.03 -10.51
C LEU A 208 15.05 0.98 -9.31
N GLY A 209 14.37 0.49 -8.26
CA GLY A 209 14.19 1.24 -7.00
C GLY A 209 15.51 1.54 -6.28
N LYS A 210 16.49 0.63 -6.38
CA LYS A 210 17.87 0.88 -5.90
C LYS A 210 18.55 1.98 -6.70
N GLU A 211 18.52 1.87 -8.03
CA GLU A 211 19.28 2.75 -8.93
C GLU A 211 18.70 4.16 -8.99
N ILE A 212 17.38 4.33 -8.85
CA ILE A 212 16.77 5.66 -8.89
C ILE A 212 17.17 6.49 -7.67
N ASN A 213 17.40 5.83 -6.52
CA ASN A 213 17.93 6.40 -5.30
C ASN A 213 17.29 7.74 -4.88
N ASP A 214 15.99 7.90 -5.13
CA ASP A 214 15.23 9.13 -4.89
C ASP A 214 14.10 8.88 -3.87
N LYS A 215 14.06 9.67 -2.79
CA LYS A 215 13.05 9.55 -1.72
C LYS A 215 11.62 9.91 -2.16
N SER A 216 11.45 10.52 -3.33
CA SER A 216 10.15 10.77 -3.92
C SER A 216 9.55 9.52 -4.60
N SER A 217 10.37 8.53 -4.96
CA SER A 217 9.93 7.27 -5.57
C SER A 217 9.39 6.31 -4.53
N TYR A 218 8.22 5.71 -4.78
CA TYR A 218 7.73 4.62 -3.92
C TYR A 218 8.53 3.33 -4.13
N LEU A 219 9.09 3.11 -5.32
CA LEU A 219 9.94 1.95 -5.63
C LEU A 219 11.26 2.00 -4.86
N TYR A 220 11.84 3.19 -4.70
CA TYR A 220 12.98 3.40 -3.80
C TYR A 220 12.67 2.96 -2.37
N TRP A 221 11.51 3.35 -1.84
CA TRP A 221 11.10 2.97 -0.48
C TRP A 221 10.82 1.47 -0.37
N ALA A 222 10.17 0.87 -1.38
CA ALA A 222 9.95 -0.57 -1.44
C ALA A 222 11.29 -1.34 -1.40
N TYR A 223 12.27 -0.89 -2.18
CA TYR A 223 13.63 -1.46 -2.15
C TYR A 223 14.33 -1.21 -0.81
N LYS A 224 14.30 0.01 -0.26
CA LYS A 224 14.98 0.35 1.00
C LYS A 224 14.46 -0.45 2.19
N ALA A 225 13.16 -0.73 2.23
CA ALA A 225 12.56 -1.57 3.25
C ALA A 225 13.21 -2.97 3.29
N SER A 226 13.79 -3.44 2.17
CA SER A 226 14.54 -4.68 2.04
C SER A 226 15.94 -4.66 2.68
N ILE A 227 16.64 -3.51 2.68
CA ILE A 227 18.04 -3.42 3.13
C ILE A 227 18.16 -3.38 4.66
N LEU A 228 17.19 -2.78 5.36
CA LEU A 228 17.19 -2.75 6.84
C LEU A 228 17.24 -4.16 7.46
N HIS A 229 16.89 -5.19 6.68
CA HIS A 229 16.99 -6.60 7.06
C HIS A 229 18.44 -7.12 7.10
N HIS A 230 19.34 -6.65 6.24
CA HIS A 230 20.68 -7.23 6.06
C HIS A 230 21.73 -6.68 7.05
N SER A 231 21.63 -5.42 7.46
CA SER A 231 22.59 -4.80 8.39
C SER A 231 22.46 -5.29 9.84
N ILE A 232 21.31 -5.85 10.21
CA ILE A 232 21.05 -6.38 11.57
C ILE A 232 21.59 -7.83 11.71
N LEU A 233 21.66 -8.60 10.62
CA LEU A 233 22.16 -9.98 10.65
C LEU A 233 23.70 -10.04 10.71
N VAL A 234 24.39 -9.11 10.04
CA VAL A 234 25.87 -9.13 9.93
C VAL A 234 26.58 -8.58 11.18
N ARG A 235 25.94 -7.71 11.97
CA ARG A 235 26.56 -7.12 13.19
C ARG A 235 26.54 -8.02 14.44
N ARG A 236 26.01 -9.25 14.35
CA ARG A 236 26.08 -10.23 15.45
C ARG A 236 27.39 -11.04 15.45
N LEU A 237 28.28 -10.88 14.48
CA LEU A 237 29.45 -11.76 14.28
C LEU A 237 30.83 -11.07 14.18
N SER A 238 30.98 -9.79 14.51
CA SER A 238 32.32 -9.17 14.54
C SER A 238 32.47 -8.13 15.65
N GLY A 239 32.70 -8.63 16.86
CA GLY A 239 33.13 -7.82 18.00
C GLY A 239 34.61 -8.03 18.29
N SER A 240 35.48 -7.19 17.71
CA SER A 240 36.83 -6.93 18.25
C SER A 240 37.43 -5.67 17.63
N CYS A 241 37.57 -4.60 18.43
CA CYS A 241 38.58 -3.58 18.18
C CYS A 241 39.01 -2.90 19.49
N GLY A 242 40.33 -2.76 19.62
CA GLY A 242 41.06 -2.25 20.79
C GLY A 242 41.09 -0.72 20.91
N PRO A 243 41.90 -0.18 21.84
CA PRO A 243 41.68 1.13 22.44
C PRO A 243 42.51 2.23 21.76
N LEU A 244 41.95 3.44 21.65
CA LEU A 244 42.74 4.67 21.44
C LEU A 244 42.09 5.88 22.14
N GLU A 245 42.89 6.41 23.06
CA GLU A 245 43.05 7.76 23.63
C GLU A 245 42.22 8.94 23.06
N SER A 246 41.15 9.33 23.78
CA SER A 246 41.05 10.59 24.55
C SER A 246 39.66 10.65 25.17
N MET A 247 39.58 10.48 26.49
CA MET A 247 38.37 9.95 27.13
C MET A 247 37.21 10.96 27.23
N PHE A 248 37.45 12.27 27.18
CA PHE A 248 36.40 13.27 27.49
C PHE A 248 35.67 13.83 26.27
N GLU A 249 36.34 14.15 25.16
CA GLU A 249 35.65 14.52 23.92
C GLU A 249 35.02 13.30 23.25
N PHE A 250 35.66 12.12 23.36
CA PHE A 250 35.06 10.88 22.94
C PHE A 250 33.80 10.60 23.75
N LEU A 251 33.74 10.73 25.07
CA LEU A 251 32.49 10.47 25.81
C LEU A 251 31.36 11.43 25.47
N TYR A 252 31.62 12.68 25.11
CA TYR A 252 30.56 13.63 24.71
C TYR A 252 30.08 13.39 23.27
N TYR A 253 31.00 13.22 22.31
CA TYR A 253 30.63 12.88 20.93
C TYR A 253 30.15 11.44 20.80
N PHE A 254 30.63 10.50 21.61
CA PHE A 254 30.18 9.11 21.68
C PHE A 254 28.87 9.02 22.45
N SER A 255 28.61 9.81 23.49
CA SER A 255 27.26 9.84 24.09
C SER A 255 26.25 10.51 23.15
N TYR A 256 26.63 11.53 22.39
CA TYR A 256 25.77 12.14 21.37
C TYR A 256 25.61 11.27 20.12
N LEU A 257 26.69 10.62 19.63
CA LEU A 257 26.59 9.63 18.54
C LEU A 257 25.88 8.37 19.02
N VAL A 258 26.11 7.89 20.24
CA VAL A 258 25.37 6.75 20.80
C VAL A 258 23.95 7.17 21.07
N LEU A 259 23.64 8.40 21.48
CA LEU A 259 22.25 8.86 21.60
C LEU A 259 21.61 9.02 20.22
N CYS A 260 22.28 9.58 19.20
CA CYS A 260 21.78 9.65 17.82
C CYS A 260 21.71 8.28 17.16
N PHE A 261 22.63 7.37 17.48
CA PHE A 261 22.68 6.00 16.97
C PHE A 261 21.69 5.12 17.72
N VAL A 262 21.48 5.30 19.03
CA VAL A 262 20.44 4.66 19.83
C VAL A 262 19.09 5.26 19.50
N VAL A 263 18.96 6.55 19.17
CA VAL A 263 17.74 7.15 18.63
C VAL A 263 17.48 6.63 17.22
N SER A 264 18.49 6.51 16.35
CA SER A 264 18.33 5.93 15.02
C SER A 264 18.05 4.42 15.08
N VAL A 265 18.68 3.70 16.01
CA VAL A 265 18.50 2.26 16.23
C VAL A 265 17.24 1.98 17.04
N LEU A 266 16.76 2.87 17.92
CA LEU A 266 15.48 2.75 18.64
C LEU A 266 14.30 3.18 17.78
N CYS A 267 14.47 4.21 16.95
CA CYS A 267 13.57 4.53 15.85
C CYS A 267 13.46 3.31 14.90
N SER A 268 14.58 2.62 14.64
CA SER A 268 14.57 1.33 13.95
C SER A 268 14.16 0.12 14.80
N LYS A 269 14.14 0.14 16.14
CA LYS A 269 13.84 -1.05 16.99
C LYS A 269 12.38 -1.14 17.40
N ASN A 270 11.67 -0.01 17.55
CA ASN A 270 10.23 -0.03 17.81
C ASN A 270 9.37 0.20 16.56
N VAL A 271 10.02 0.51 15.42
CA VAL A 271 9.48 0.42 14.05
C VAL A 271 10.36 -0.55 13.23
N ALA A 272 10.86 -1.62 13.85
CA ALA A 272 11.62 -2.67 13.17
C ALA A 272 10.67 -3.60 12.40
N ARG A 273 9.90 -3.08 11.46
CA ARG A 273 9.16 -3.95 10.54
C ARG A 273 10.18 -4.56 9.58
N LYS A 274 10.41 -5.87 9.68
CA LYS A 274 11.35 -6.70 8.89
C LYS A 274 11.04 -6.77 7.37
N ASN A 275 10.35 -5.80 6.79
CA ASN A 275 9.63 -6.05 5.54
C ASN A 275 10.35 -5.44 4.33
N ASN A 276 11.03 -6.29 3.56
CA ASN A 276 11.12 -6.12 2.11
C ASN A 276 9.68 -6.02 1.58
N ILE A 277 9.33 -4.94 0.86
CA ILE A 277 8.03 -4.81 0.21
C ILE A 277 8.22 -5.21 -1.26
N PRO A 278 7.95 -6.48 -1.64
CA PRO A 278 8.05 -6.87 -3.03
C PRO A 278 6.99 -6.14 -3.85
N VAL A 279 7.41 -5.70 -5.04
CA VAL A 279 6.54 -5.09 -6.05
C VAL A 279 6.44 -6.05 -7.21
N PHE A 280 5.26 -6.62 -7.43
CA PHE A 280 5.00 -7.53 -8.55
C PHE A 280 4.33 -6.79 -9.70
N CYS A 281 4.69 -7.18 -10.92
CA CYS A 281 4.10 -6.65 -12.14
C CYS A 281 3.98 -7.75 -13.19
N PRO A 282 2.84 -8.45 -13.29
CA PRO A 282 2.68 -9.58 -14.20
C PRO A 282 2.78 -9.20 -15.68
N GLY A 283 2.49 -7.94 -16.02
CA GLY A 283 2.65 -7.38 -17.37
C GLY A 283 3.80 -6.38 -17.46
N ILE A 284 5.01 -6.78 -17.06
CA ILE A 284 6.19 -5.88 -16.98
C ILE A 284 6.61 -5.29 -18.34
N THR A 285 6.28 -5.96 -19.45
CA THR A 285 6.62 -5.54 -20.81
C THR A 285 5.58 -4.63 -21.46
N ASP A 286 4.47 -4.33 -20.79
CA ASP A 286 3.32 -3.59 -21.34
C ASP A 286 3.42 -2.08 -21.05
N GLY A 287 4.47 -1.43 -21.58
CA GLY A 287 4.75 -0.01 -21.35
C GLY A 287 6.10 0.44 -21.89
N SER A 288 6.50 1.67 -21.56
CA SER A 288 7.81 2.22 -21.94
C SER A 288 8.97 1.34 -21.45
N LEU A 289 8.84 0.70 -20.29
CA LEU A 289 9.82 -0.28 -19.81
C LEU A 289 10.02 -1.44 -20.80
N GLY A 290 8.93 -1.91 -21.41
CA GLY A 290 8.94 -2.92 -22.46
C GLY A 290 9.62 -2.41 -23.74
N ASP A 291 9.37 -1.17 -24.13
CA ASP A 291 10.05 -0.54 -25.28
C ASP A 291 11.57 -0.49 -25.06
N MET A 292 12.02 -0.15 -23.85
CA MET A 292 13.45 -0.10 -23.52
C MET A 292 14.08 -1.50 -23.52
N LEU A 293 13.38 -2.51 -23.01
CA LEU A 293 13.81 -3.91 -23.11
C LEU A 293 13.90 -4.36 -24.58
N TYR A 294 12.93 -3.97 -25.40
CA TYR A 294 12.92 -4.25 -26.84
C TYR A 294 14.15 -3.63 -27.53
N PHE A 295 14.39 -2.33 -27.38
CA PHE A 295 15.54 -1.67 -28.01
C PHE A 295 16.87 -2.21 -27.49
N HIS A 296 16.99 -2.44 -26.18
CA HIS A 296 18.17 -3.05 -25.59
C HIS A 296 18.45 -4.44 -26.20
N SER A 297 17.43 -5.27 -26.42
CA SER A 297 17.60 -6.64 -26.94
C SER A 297 18.24 -6.71 -28.33
N PHE A 298 18.08 -5.68 -29.18
CA PHE A 298 18.76 -5.62 -30.49
C PHE A 298 20.22 -5.17 -30.38
N ARG A 299 20.55 -4.33 -29.39
CA ARG A 299 21.91 -3.85 -29.15
C ARG A 299 22.73 -4.90 -28.38
N ASN A 300 22.17 -5.42 -27.31
CA ASN A 300 22.77 -6.37 -26.37
C ASN A 300 21.78 -7.54 -26.11
N PRO A 301 21.75 -8.55 -27.00
CA PRO A 301 20.81 -9.65 -26.89
C PRO A 301 21.08 -10.55 -25.67
N GLY A 302 20.02 -11.13 -25.13
CA GLY A 302 20.12 -12.22 -24.16
C GLY A 302 19.54 -11.95 -22.77
N LEU A 303 19.09 -10.74 -22.45
CA LEU A 303 18.45 -10.46 -21.14
C LEU A 303 17.12 -11.21 -21.04
N ILE A 304 16.95 -12.04 -20.01
CA ILE A 304 15.76 -12.86 -19.76
C ILE A 304 15.13 -12.43 -18.45
N VAL A 305 13.82 -12.18 -18.48
CA VAL A 305 13.01 -11.88 -17.29
C VAL A 305 11.99 -12.99 -17.11
N ASP A 306 12.17 -13.82 -16.09
CA ASP A 306 11.32 -14.98 -15.81
C ASP A 306 10.07 -14.60 -15.00
N LEU A 307 8.90 -14.84 -15.58
CA LEU A 307 7.61 -14.64 -14.94
C LEU A 307 7.23 -15.79 -14.01
N VAL A 308 7.76 -17.00 -14.23
CA VAL A 308 7.37 -18.21 -13.49
C VAL A 308 7.87 -18.14 -12.05
N GLN A 309 9.11 -17.69 -11.83
CA GLN A 309 9.59 -17.46 -10.47
C GLN A 309 8.85 -16.33 -9.77
N ASP A 310 8.41 -15.31 -10.50
CA ASP A 310 7.68 -14.19 -9.91
C ASP A 310 6.29 -14.60 -9.42
N ILE A 311 5.55 -15.41 -10.19
CA ILE A 311 4.26 -15.95 -9.72
C ILE A 311 4.43 -16.88 -8.53
N ARG A 312 5.52 -17.67 -8.49
CA ARG A 312 5.83 -18.52 -7.33
C ARG A 312 6.11 -17.65 -6.09
N ALA A 313 6.86 -16.56 -6.24
CA ALA A 313 7.12 -15.61 -5.15
C ALA A 313 5.83 -14.93 -4.68
N MET A 314 5.02 -14.40 -5.60
CA MET A 314 3.73 -13.75 -5.30
C MET A 314 2.76 -14.69 -4.56
N ASN A 315 2.58 -15.91 -5.07
CA ASN A 315 1.72 -16.89 -4.40
C ASN A 315 2.31 -17.30 -3.05
N GLY A 316 3.64 -17.40 -2.94
CA GLY A 316 4.34 -17.65 -1.69
C GLY A 316 4.05 -16.59 -0.62
N GLU A 317 3.93 -15.31 -1.00
CA GLU A 317 3.57 -14.24 -0.07
C GLU A 317 2.21 -14.49 0.63
N ALA A 318 1.26 -15.08 -0.08
CA ALA A 318 -0.07 -15.41 0.44
C ALA A 318 -0.10 -16.76 1.16
N VAL A 319 0.45 -17.82 0.56
CA VAL A 319 0.46 -19.18 1.13
C VAL A 319 1.21 -19.22 2.46
N HIS A 320 2.32 -18.50 2.56
CA HIS A 320 3.13 -18.42 3.79
C HIS A 320 2.69 -17.29 4.72
N ALA A 321 1.50 -16.71 4.52
CA ALA A 321 1.01 -15.65 5.39
C ALA A 321 0.59 -16.19 6.77
N SER A 322 0.12 -17.44 6.87
CA SER A 322 -0.31 -18.04 8.15
C SER A 322 0.81 -17.96 9.21
N PRO A 323 0.49 -17.60 10.46
CA PRO A 323 -0.86 -17.45 11.06
C PRO A 323 -1.53 -16.08 10.83
N ARG A 324 -0.98 -15.21 9.96
CA ARG A 324 -1.57 -13.88 9.68
C ARG A 324 -2.85 -14.01 8.86
N LYS A 325 -3.82 -13.14 9.14
CA LYS A 325 -4.87 -12.77 8.18
C LYS A 325 -4.26 -12.02 7.00
N THR A 326 -4.89 -12.11 5.83
CA THR A 326 -4.55 -11.26 4.67
C THR A 326 -5.66 -10.28 4.36
N GLY A 327 -5.28 -9.06 4.00
CA GLY A 327 -6.19 -8.02 3.58
C GLY A 327 -5.80 -7.49 2.20
N VAL A 328 -6.78 -7.30 1.33
CA VAL A 328 -6.56 -6.79 -0.03
C VAL A 328 -7.17 -5.40 -0.17
N LEU A 329 -6.35 -4.44 -0.60
CA LEU A 329 -6.76 -3.07 -0.89
C LEU A 329 -6.46 -2.79 -2.37
N ILE A 330 -7.51 -2.68 -3.18
CA ILE A 330 -7.39 -2.66 -4.64
C ILE A 330 -7.94 -1.34 -5.18
N LEU A 331 -7.09 -0.57 -5.85
CA LEU A 331 -7.41 0.69 -6.48
C LEU A 331 -7.45 0.49 -8.01
N GLY A 332 -8.64 0.43 -8.58
CA GLY A 332 -8.86 0.06 -9.98
C GLY A 332 -9.18 -1.43 -10.17
N GLY A 333 -8.77 -2.00 -11.30
CA GLY A 333 -9.10 -3.36 -11.74
C GLY A 333 -7.94 -4.03 -12.44
N GLY A 334 -8.23 -4.86 -13.45
CA GLY A 334 -7.24 -5.48 -14.32
C GLY A 334 -6.25 -6.41 -13.61
N LEU A 335 -5.01 -6.45 -14.10
CA LEU A 335 -3.97 -7.34 -13.61
C LEU A 335 -3.71 -7.20 -12.09
N PRO A 336 -3.57 -6.00 -11.50
CA PRO A 336 -3.34 -5.87 -10.06
C PRO A 336 -4.47 -6.49 -9.21
N LYS A 337 -5.73 -6.30 -9.63
CA LYS A 337 -6.88 -6.91 -8.96
C LYS A 337 -6.81 -8.43 -9.02
N HIS A 338 -6.77 -8.96 -10.24
CA HIS A 338 -6.87 -10.40 -10.44
C HIS A 338 -5.68 -11.13 -9.82
N HIS A 339 -4.46 -10.60 -9.97
CA HIS A 339 -3.23 -11.24 -9.51
C HIS A 339 -3.16 -11.34 -7.97
N ILE A 340 -3.56 -10.29 -7.24
CA ILE A 340 -3.66 -10.32 -5.78
C ILE A 340 -4.71 -11.32 -5.31
N CYS A 341 -5.91 -11.27 -5.89
CA CYS A 341 -7.00 -12.17 -5.53
C CYS A 341 -6.64 -13.64 -5.83
N ASN A 342 -5.99 -13.91 -6.96
CA ASN A 342 -5.55 -15.25 -7.33
C ASN A 342 -4.47 -15.80 -6.40
N ALA A 343 -3.54 -14.98 -5.92
CA ALA A 343 -2.58 -15.40 -4.90
C ALA A 343 -3.29 -15.76 -3.58
N ASN A 344 -4.29 -14.98 -3.17
CA ASN A 344 -5.07 -15.25 -1.96
C ASN A 344 -5.98 -16.48 -2.07
N MET A 345 -6.38 -16.88 -3.28
CA MET A 345 -7.06 -18.16 -3.51
C MET A 345 -6.23 -19.35 -3.00
N MET A 346 -4.90 -19.29 -3.13
CA MET A 346 -3.99 -20.36 -2.69
C MET A 346 -3.96 -20.56 -1.17
N ARG A 347 -4.50 -19.62 -0.38
CA ARG A 347 -4.70 -19.73 1.07
C ARG A 347 -6.17 -19.81 1.48
N ASN A 348 -7.04 -20.21 0.54
CA ASN A 348 -8.49 -20.28 0.70
C ASN A 348 -9.15 -18.93 0.99
N GLY A 349 -8.63 -17.87 0.38
CA GLY A 349 -9.23 -16.54 0.31
C GLY A 349 -8.67 -15.53 1.30
N ALA A 350 -8.81 -14.24 0.96
CA ALA A 350 -8.49 -13.11 1.84
C ALA A 350 -9.54 -12.92 2.95
N ASP A 351 -9.12 -12.35 4.08
CA ASP A 351 -9.94 -12.11 5.27
C ASP A 351 -10.61 -10.73 5.27
N TYR A 352 -10.00 -9.76 4.57
CA TYR A 352 -10.52 -8.41 4.36
C TYR A 352 -10.36 -8.03 2.89
N ALA A 353 -11.34 -7.34 2.31
CA ALA A 353 -11.24 -6.84 0.94
C ALA A 353 -11.89 -5.46 0.77
N VAL A 354 -11.13 -4.49 0.27
CA VAL A 354 -11.65 -3.17 -0.08
C VAL A 354 -11.27 -2.84 -1.52
N TYR A 355 -12.28 -2.66 -2.36
CA TYR A 355 -12.12 -2.28 -3.76
C TYR A 355 -12.57 -0.83 -3.95
N ILE A 356 -11.74 -0.01 -4.60
CA ILE A 356 -12.11 1.34 -5.05
C ILE A 356 -11.89 1.38 -6.56
N ASN A 357 -12.96 1.30 -7.34
CA ASN A 357 -12.86 1.36 -8.79
C ASN A 357 -14.15 1.88 -9.43
N THR A 358 -14.10 2.16 -10.73
CA THR A 358 -15.23 2.72 -11.49
C THR A 358 -15.91 1.68 -12.39
N ALA A 359 -15.42 0.43 -12.39
CA ALA A 359 -15.87 -0.62 -13.29
C ALA A 359 -17.22 -1.20 -12.83
N GLN A 360 -18.03 -1.60 -13.81
CA GLN A 360 -19.41 -2.04 -13.65
C GLN A 360 -19.55 -3.51 -13.99
N GLU A 361 -20.49 -4.19 -13.34
CA GLU A 361 -20.65 -5.66 -13.44
C GLU A 361 -21.23 -6.14 -14.78
N PHE A 362 -22.01 -5.30 -15.48
CA PHE A 362 -22.84 -5.74 -16.60
C PHE A 362 -22.06 -6.28 -17.81
N ASP A 363 -20.78 -5.93 -17.94
CA ASP A 363 -19.92 -6.35 -19.05
C ASP A 363 -19.20 -7.69 -18.79
N GLY A 364 -19.39 -8.28 -17.60
CA GLY A 364 -18.76 -9.55 -17.20
C GLY A 364 -17.25 -9.46 -17.01
N SER A 365 -16.68 -8.26 -16.86
CA SER A 365 -15.25 -8.08 -16.64
C SER A 365 -14.85 -8.39 -15.20
N ASP A 366 -13.67 -9.01 -15.00
CA ASP A 366 -13.11 -9.18 -13.65
C ASP A 366 -12.93 -7.82 -12.96
N SER A 367 -12.57 -6.76 -13.70
CA SER A 367 -12.48 -5.39 -13.17
C SER A 367 -13.79 -4.92 -12.52
N GLY A 368 -14.92 -5.21 -13.18
CA GLY A 368 -16.27 -4.81 -12.77
C GLY A 368 -16.92 -5.70 -11.73
N ALA A 369 -16.44 -6.93 -11.55
CA ALA A 369 -16.98 -7.91 -10.63
C ALA A 369 -17.14 -7.38 -9.19
N HIS A 370 -18.25 -7.74 -8.55
CA HIS A 370 -18.50 -7.49 -7.12
C HIS A 370 -17.57 -8.37 -6.26
N PRO A 371 -17.15 -7.97 -5.04
CA PRO A 371 -16.38 -8.83 -4.14
C PRO A 371 -17.02 -10.21 -3.90
N ASP A 372 -18.35 -10.29 -3.92
CA ASP A 372 -19.10 -11.55 -3.78
C ASP A 372 -18.80 -12.56 -4.90
N GLU A 373 -18.53 -12.10 -6.13
CA GLU A 373 -18.08 -12.99 -7.19
C GLU A 373 -16.74 -13.63 -6.83
N ALA A 374 -15.80 -12.87 -6.25
CA ALA A 374 -14.51 -13.40 -5.81
C ALA A 374 -14.64 -14.39 -4.63
N VAL A 375 -15.72 -14.33 -3.84
CA VAL A 375 -16.04 -15.34 -2.83
C VAL A 375 -16.38 -16.69 -3.48
N SER A 376 -17.11 -16.69 -4.59
CA SER A 376 -17.47 -17.93 -5.32
C SER A 376 -16.25 -18.73 -5.79
N TRP A 377 -15.14 -18.05 -6.08
CA TRP A 377 -13.86 -18.65 -6.49
C TRP A 377 -12.95 -19.04 -5.32
N GLY A 378 -13.31 -18.71 -4.07
CA GLY A 378 -12.43 -18.85 -2.92
C GLY A 378 -11.25 -17.87 -2.92
N LYS A 379 -11.29 -16.81 -3.75
CA LYS A 379 -10.30 -15.71 -3.74
C LYS A 379 -10.49 -14.80 -2.51
N ILE A 380 -11.73 -14.72 -2.02
CA ILE A 380 -12.13 -14.10 -0.75
C ILE A 380 -12.85 -15.14 0.10
N ARG A 381 -12.68 -15.12 1.42
CA ARG A 381 -13.40 -16.01 2.33
C ARG A 381 -14.87 -15.63 2.45
N GLY A 382 -15.76 -16.61 2.62
CA GLY A 382 -17.19 -16.35 2.86
C GLY A 382 -17.47 -15.58 4.17
N SER A 383 -16.55 -15.61 5.14
CA SER A 383 -16.61 -14.84 6.38
C SER A 383 -15.88 -13.49 6.31
N ALA A 384 -15.32 -13.13 5.15
CA ALA A 384 -14.52 -11.91 5.01
C ALA A 384 -15.40 -10.67 5.11
N LYS A 385 -14.79 -9.58 5.59
CA LYS A 385 -15.41 -8.25 5.50
C LYS A 385 -15.00 -7.62 4.18
N THR A 386 -15.98 -7.36 3.34
CA THR A 386 -15.75 -6.85 1.99
C THR A 386 -16.52 -5.58 1.73
N VAL A 387 -15.92 -4.67 0.95
CA VAL A 387 -16.63 -3.50 0.45
C VAL A 387 -16.12 -3.11 -0.93
N LYS A 388 -17.01 -2.57 -1.75
CA LYS A 388 -16.67 -1.95 -3.04
C LYS A 388 -17.19 -0.52 -3.08
N VAL A 389 -16.29 0.43 -3.30
CA VAL A 389 -16.59 1.84 -3.50
C VAL A 389 -16.51 2.14 -5.01
N HIS A 390 -17.66 2.44 -5.60
CA HIS A 390 -17.76 2.88 -6.99
C HIS A 390 -17.38 4.36 -7.09
N CYS A 391 -16.08 4.65 -7.14
CA CYS A 391 -15.53 6.01 -7.15
C CYS A 391 -14.16 6.04 -7.84
N ASP A 392 -13.78 7.21 -8.36
CA ASP A 392 -12.41 7.47 -8.79
C ASP A 392 -11.48 7.47 -7.56
N ALA A 393 -10.42 6.66 -7.59
CA ALA A 393 -9.50 6.53 -6.47
C ALA A 393 -8.74 7.82 -6.16
N THR A 394 -8.60 8.75 -7.11
CA THR A 394 -8.02 10.08 -6.86
C THR A 394 -8.83 10.91 -5.86
N ILE A 395 -10.11 10.59 -5.67
CA ILE A 395 -11.01 11.21 -4.70
C ILE A 395 -11.05 10.38 -3.41
N ALA A 396 -11.40 9.10 -3.52
CA ALA A 396 -11.68 8.27 -2.35
C ALA A 396 -10.42 7.86 -1.56
N PHE A 397 -9.32 7.56 -2.24
CA PHE A 397 -8.15 6.95 -1.60
C PHE A 397 -7.39 7.91 -0.66
N PRO A 398 -7.15 9.20 -0.99
CA PRO A 398 -6.57 10.14 -0.03
C PRO A 398 -7.39 10.30 1.24
N LEU A 399 -8.73 10.33 1.13
CA LEU A 399 -9.64 10.41 2.28
C LEU A 399 -9.59 9.13 3.13
N LEU A 400 -9.57 7.96 2.48
CA LEU A 400 -9.39 6.68 3.17
C LEU A 400 -8.08 6.66 3.95
N VAL A 401 -6.97 7.07 3.34
CA VAL A 401 -5.65 7.11 3.99
C VAL A 401 -5.63 8.09 5.17
N ALA A 402 -6.30 9.24 5.05
CA ALA A 402 -6.42 10.22 6.13
C ALA A 402 -7.06 9.63 7.39
N GLU A 403 -8.18 8.90 7.25
CA GLU A 403 -8.92 8.33 8.38
C GLU A 403 -8.44 6.94 8.85
N THR A 404 -7.43 6.37 8.18
CA THR A 404 -6.89 5.04 8.51
C THR A 404 -5.40 5.09 8.80
N PHE A 405 -4.57 4.92 7.77
CA PHE A 405 -3.13 4.80 7.82
C PHE A 405 -2.43 6.03 8.44
N ALA A 406 -2.81 7.25 8.03
CA ALA A 406 -2.18 8.48 8.50
C ALA A 406 -2.47 8.75 9.98
N LYS A 407 -3.72 8.49 10.41
CA LYS A 407 -4.17 8.60 11.80
C LYS A 407 -3.34 7.70 12.74
N LYS A 408 -3.06 6.47 12.31
CA LYS A 408 -2.23 5.51 13.07
C LYS A 408 -0.76 5.91 13.12
N SER A 409 -0.20 6.47 12.04
CA SER A 409 1.17 7.00 12.01
C SER A 409 1.37 8.15 13.01
N THR A 410 0.43 9.10 13.00
CA THR A 410 0.49 10.31 13.84
C THR A 410 0.38 9.96 15.32
N ASN A 411 -0.46 8.98 15.68
CA ASN A 411 -0.57 8.50 17.05
C ASN A 411 0.74 7.85 17.51
N SER A 412 1.38 7.02 16.69
CA SER A 412 2.71 6.47 17.02
C SER A 412 3.73 7.58 17.25
N GLN A 413 3.80 8.60 16.38
CA GLN A 413 4.72 9.74 16.56
C GLN A 413 4.40 10.59 17.80
N ARG A 414 3.13 10.84 18.14
CA ARG A 414 2.73 11.56 19.36
C ARG A 414 3.10 10.82 20.64
N TYR A 415 2.85 9.51 20.72
CA TYR A 415 3.29 8.69 21.84
C TYR A 415 4.81 8.75 22.05
N TRP A 416 5.59 8.82 20.97
CA TRP A 416 7.04 8.99 21.02
C TRP A 416 7.47 10.37 21.54
N VAL A 417 6.86 11.45 21.06
CA VAL A 417 7.15 12.81 21.54
C VAL A 417 6.81 12.95 23.03
N GLU A 418 5.68 12.39 23.49
CA GLU A 418 5.30 12.40 24.90
C GLU A 418 6.21 11.49 25.76
N PHE A 419 6.61 10.32 25.27
CA PHE A 419 7.54 9.43 25.96
C PHE A 419 8.93 10.05 26.09
N CYS A 420 9.48 10.63 25.02
CA CYS A 420 10.73 11.37 25.04
C CYS A 420 10.63 12.63 25.91
N GLY A 421 9.50 13.35 25.88
CA GLY A 421 9.24 14.50 26.75
C GLY A 421 9.24 14.14 28.23
N LYS A 422 8.63 13.01 28.61
CA LYS A 422 8.67 12.48 29.98
C LYS A 422 10.09 12.06 30.39
N GLN A 423 10.84 11.36 29.55
CA GLN A 423 12.23 10.99 29.86
C GLN A 423 13.16 12.21 29.97
N HIS A 424 12.92 13.26 29.18
CA HIS A 424 13.66 14.52 29.28
C HIS A 424 13.37 15.24 30.61
N GLN A 425 12.11 15.26 31.07
CA GLN A 425 11.77 15.77 32.41
C GLN A 425 12.40 14.95 33.53
N THR A 426 12.43 13.62 33.45
CA THR A 426 13.07 12.77 34.46
C THR A 426 14.60 12.96 34.49
N MET A 427 15.25 13.17 33.34
CA MET A 427 16.69 13.48 33.29
C MET A 427 17.01 14.88 33.82
N VAL A 428 16.20 15.90 33.50
CA VAL A 428 16.43 17.27 34.01
C VAL A 428 16.21 17.36 35.53
N LEU A 429 15.22 16.64 36.06
CA LEU A 429 14.98 16.58 37.51
C LEU A 429 16.04 15.75 38.25
N GLY A 430 16.50 14.63 37.68
CA GLY A 430 17.55 13.79 38.26
C GLY A 430 18.96 14.41 38.24
N VAL A 431 19.21 15.40 37.37
CA VAL A 431 20.44 16.21 37.41
C VAL A 431 20.35 17.31 38.47
N SER A 432 19.15 17.80 38.80
CA SER A 432 18.98 18.83 39.84
C SER A 432 19.15 18.28 41.27
N GLU A 433 18.83 17.01 41.52
CA GLU A 433 19.00 16.39 42.85
C GLU A 433 20.44 15.94 43.15
N ASN A 434 21.28 15.74 42.13
CA ASN A 434 22.69 15.31 42.30
C ASN A 434 23.71 16.47 42.28
N LEU A 435 23.24 17.72 42.23
CA LEU A 435 24.09 18.93 42.30
C LEU A 435 23.99 19.64 43.67
N SER A 436 23.36 19.02 44.67
CA SER A 436 23.18 19.60 46.02
C SER A 436 23.66 18.71 47.18
N THR A 437 24.65 17.84 46.98
CA THR A 437 25.38 17.16 48.07
C THR A 437 26.87 17.14 47.84
#